data_AF-A0A0Q4UY98-F1
#
_entry.id   AF-A0A0Q4UY98-F1
#
_cell.length_a   1.000
_cell.length_b   1.000
_cell.length_c   1.000
_cell.angle_alpha   90.00
_cell.angle_beta   90.00
_cell.angle_gamma   90.00
#
_symmetry.space_group_name_H-M   'P 1'
#
loop_
_entity.id
_entity.type
_entity.pdbx_description
1 polymer ?
#
loop_
_entity_poly.entity_id
_entity_poly.type
_entity_poly.pdbx_seq_one_letter_code
_entity_poly.pdbx_strand_id
1 'polypeptide(L)'
;MSTIVALLLIGAAFTVLGLVPYLGLWRSWAETTRPNIIFPWLYLGVAAICGGVFGALADTALAGFAVIVLLVGILAGAVFVGTIIIGMPRWMLPRWYRVIRGR
;
A
#
# COMPACT_ATOMS: atom_id res chain seq x y z
N MET A 1 15.35 -17.63 -4.80
CA MET A 1 14.94 -16.39 -4.10
C MET A 1 14.04 -16.79 -2.95
N SER A 2 14.31 -16.39 -1.70
CA SER A 2 13.45 -16.74 -0.56
C SER A 2 12.13 -15.97 -0.61
N THR A 3 11.05 -16.55 -0.08
CA THR A 3 9.71 -15.93 -0.05
C THR A 3 9.72 -14.55 0.61
N ILE A 4 10.58 -14.35 1.61
CA ILE A 4 10.80 -13.05 2.27
C ILE A 4 11.29 -12.00 1.27
N VAL A 5 12.34 -12.32 0.49
CA VAL A 5 12.89 -11.40 -0.50
C VAL A 5 11.85 -11.08 -1.58
N ALA A 6 11.07 -12.08 -2.00
CA ALA A 6 9.98 -11.87 -2.95
C ALA A 6 8.94 -10.88 -2.42
N LEU A 7 8.48 -11.05 -1.16
CA LEU A 7 7.51 -10.15 -0.52
C LEU A 7 8.05 -8.72 -0.40
N LEU A 8 9.32 -8.55 -0.03
CA LEU A 8 9.94 -7.23 0.09
C LEU A 8 10.05 -6.53 -1.27
N LEU A 9 10.46 -7.24 -2.33
CA LEU A 9 10.58 -6.67 -3.68
C LEU A 9 9.22 -6.30 -4.27
N ILE A 10 8.24 -7.22 -4.16
CA ILE A 10 6.86 -6.98 -4.62
C ILE A 10 6.26 -5.81 -3.83
N GLY A 11 6.43 -5.83 -2.51
CA GLY A 11 5.96 -4.77 -1.63
C GLY A 11 6.55 -3.41 -2.00
N ALA A 12 7.87 -3.33 -2.18
CA ALA A 12 8.53 -2.12 -2.62
C ALA A 12 8.02 -1.62 -3.98
N ALA A 13 7.84 -2.51 -4.95
CA ALA A 13 7.32 -2.16 -6.27
C ALA A 13 5.91 -1.57 -6.17
N PHE A 14 4.98 -2.22 -5.46
CA PHE A 14 3.62 -1.71 -5.28
C PHE A 14 3.57 -0.42 -4.45
N THR A 15 4.41 -0.30 -3.42
CA THR A 15 4.52 0.94 -2.64
C THR A 15 4.97 2.08 -3.53
N VAL A 16 5.99 1.90 -4.37
CA VAL A 16 6.44 2.93 -5.31
C VAL A 16 5.34 3.27 -6.33
N LEU A 17 4.72 2.26 -6.93
CA LEU A 17 3.66 2.47 -7.92
C LEU A 17 2.41 3.14 -7.34
N GLY A 18 2.10 2.93 -6.06
CA GLY A 18 1.03 3.64 -5.36
C GLY A 18 1.44 5.04 -4.89
N LEU A 19 2.68 5.21 -4.43
CA LEU A 19 3.18 6.46 -3.85
C LEU A 19 3.45 7.53 -4.92
N VAL A 20 4.06 7.16 -6.05
CA VAL A 20 4.37 8.08 -7.16
C VAL A 20 3.13 8.86 -7.64
N PRO A 21 2.00 8.22 -7.97
CA PRO A 21 0.78 8.95 -8.29
C PRO A 21 0.21 9.64 -7.05
N TYR A 22 0.29 9.07 -5.84
CA TYR A 22 -0.21 9.73 -4.63
C TYR A 22 0.44 11.10 -4.38
N LEU A 23 1.75 11.22 -4.62
CA LEU A 23 2.52 12.47 -4.55
C LEU A 23 2.27 13.41 -5.74
N GLY A 24 1.52 12.97 -6.75
CA GLY A 24 1.23 13.75 -7.95
C GLY A 24 2.41 13.86 -8.91
N LEU A 25 3.35 12.90 -8.87
CA LEU A 25 4.48 12.81 -9.80
C LEU A 25 4.09 12.14 -11.13
N TRP A 26 3.01 11.34 -11.13
CA TRP A 26 2.49 10.68 -12.34
C TRP A 26 1.00 10.98 -12.55
N ARG A 27 0.69 12.27 -12.75
CA ARG A 27 -0.69 12.76 -12.86
C ARG A 27 -1.43 12.25 -14.09
N SER A 28 -0.76 12.18 -15.25
CA SER A 28 -1.35 11.74 -16.52
C SER A 28 -1.97 10.33 -16.44
N TRP A 29 -1.29 9.40 -15.77
CA TRP A 29 -1.80 8.06 -15.55
C TRP A 29 -2.90 8.03 -14.48
N ALA A 30 -2.72 8.79 -13.40
CA ALA A 30 -3.71 8.85 -12.33
C ALA A 30 -5.03 9.52 -12.75
N GLU A 31 -5.00 10.45 -13.71
CA GLU A 31 -6.20 11.10 -14.26
C GLU A 31 -7.03 10.16 -15.14
N THR A 32 -6.36 9.30 -15.91
CA THR A 32 -7.00 8.36 -16.85
C THR A 32 -7.48 7.07 -16.20
N THR A 33 -6.96 6.74 -15.02
CA THR A 33 -7.26 5.49 -14.33
C THR A 33 -8.17 5.71 -13.13
N ARG A 34 -8.92 4.67 -12.73
CA ARG A 34 -9.82 4.77 -11.58
C ARG A 34 -9.03 4.89 -10.27
N PRO A 35 -9.42 5.81 -9.36
CA PRO A 35 -8.68 6.06 -8.12
C PRO A 35 -8.71 4.86 -7.16
N ASN A 36 -9.76 4.04 -7.21
CA ASN A 36 -9.88 2.80 -6.43
C ASN A 36 -9.01 1.65 -6.98
N ILE A 37 -8.28 1.85 -8.06
CA ILE A 37 -7.31 0.86 -8.58
C ILE A 37 -5.90 1.32 -8.22
N ILE A 38 -5.54 2.57 -8.52
CA ILE A 38 -4.15 3.05 -8.36
C ILE A 38 -3.76 3.26 -6.90
N PHE A 39 -4.49 4.10 -6.18
CA PHE A 39 -4.05 4.53 -4.86
C PHE A 39 -4.05 3.39 -3.82
N PRO A 40 -4.95 2.39 -3.89
CA PRO A 40 -4.89 1.23 -3.02
C PRO A 40 -3.59 0.44 -3.10
N TRP A 41 -2.86 0.49 -4.23
CA TRP A 41 -1.58 -0.22 -4.40
C TRP A 41 -0.54 0.17 -3.36
N LEU A 42 -0.60 1.39 -2.83
CA LEU A 42 0.26 1.82 -1.73
C LEU A 42 0.08 0.90 -0.50
N TYR A 43 -1.17 0.63 -0.13
CA TYR A 43 -1.49 -0.20 1.04
C TYR A 43 -1.19 -1.68 0.79
N LEU A 44 -1.36 -2.16 -0.44
CA LEU A 44 -0.92 -3.50 -0.84
C LEU A 44 0.60 -3.65 -0.67
N GLY A 45 1.36 -2.67 -1.14
CA GLY A 45 2.82 -2.64 -0.99
C GLY A 45 3.25 -2.65 0.48
N VAL A 46 2.63 -1.81 1.31
CA VAL A 46 2.87 -1.78 2.76
C VAL A 46 2.55 -3.13 3.42
N ALA A 47 1.42 -3.75 3.07
CA ALA A 47 1.05 -5.06 3.60
C ALA A 47 2.08 -6.15 3.26
N ALA A 48 2.55 -6.17 2.01
CA ALA A 48 3.58 -7.12 1.56
C ALA A 48 4.94 -6.89 2.26
N ILE A 49 5.35 -5.62 2.43
CA ILE A 49 6.58 -5.29 3.19
C ILE A 49 6.44 -5.76 4.64
N CYS A 50 5.32 -5.46 5.30
CA CYS A 50 5.05 -5.92 6.66
C CYS A 50 5.10 -7.44 6.78
N GLY A 51 4.54 -8.18 5.82
CA GLY A 51 4.62 -9.64 5.77
C GLY A 51 6.06 -10.16 5.63
N GLY A 52 6.86 -9.53 4.76
CA GLY A 52 8.28 -9.85 4.60
C GLY A 52 9.10 -9.56 5.86
N VAL A 53 8.89 -8.39 6.49
CA VAL A 53 9.55 -8.01 7.74
C VAL A 53 9.14 -8.92 8.90
N PHE A 54 7.86 -9.28 9.01
CA PHE A 54 7.38 -10.26 9.98
C PHE A 54 8.10 -11.59 9.80
N GLY A 55 8.12 -12.13 8.58
CA GLY A 55 8.82 -13.39 8.29
C GLY A 55 10.32 -13.34 8.58
N ALA A 56 10.96 -12.17 8.45
CA ALA A 56 12.38 -12.00 8.78
C ALA A 56 12.65 -11.91 10.30
N LEU A 57 11.67 -11.48 11.09
CA LEU A 57 11.83 -11.22 12.52
C LEU A 57 11.17 -12.26 13.43
N ALA A 58 10.30 -13.13 12.90
CA ALA A 58 9.48 -14.05 13.67
C ALA A 58 10.28 -14.97 14.61
N ASP A 59 11.46 -15.42 14.18
CA ASP A 59 12.32 -16.35 14.95
C ASP A 59 13.47 -15.63 15.68
N THR A 60 13.39 -14.30 15.80
CA THR A 60 14.43 -13.48 16.45
C THR A 60 13.99 -13.00 17.82
N ALA A 61 14.91 -12.42 18.59
CA ALA A 61 14.59 -11.72 19.84
C ALA A 61 13.59 -10.56 19.66
N LEU A 62 13.33 -10.13 18.42
CA LEU A 62 12.37 -9.08 18.06
C LEU A 62 10.99 -9.62 17.68
N ALA A 63 10.66 -10.88 17.96
CA ALA A 63 9.38 -11.49 17.63
C ALA A 63 8.16 -10.68 18.14
N GLY A 64 8.27 -10.06 19.33
CA GLY A 64 7.21 -9.18 19.85
C GLY A 64 6.95 -7.95 18.96
N PHE A 65 8.02 -7.32 18.43
CA PHE A 65 7.89 -6.25 17.45
C PHE A 65 7.34 -6.75 16.12
N ALA A 66 7.71 -7.97 15.70
CA ALA A 66 7.20 -8.59 14.49
C ALA A 66 5.66 -8.68 14.49
N VAL A 67 5.04 -8.98 15.64
CA VAL A 67 3.57 -9.00 15.78
C VAL A 67 2.95 -7.63 15.48
N ILE A 68 3.55 -6.54 15.97
CA ILE A 68 3.07 -5.18 15.71
C ILE A 68 3.15 -4.88 14.20
N VAL A 69 4.27 -5.25 13.56
CA VAL A 69 4.45 -5.08 12.12
C VAL A 69 3.41 -5.88 11.34
N LEU A 70 3.12 -7.11 11.76
CA LEU A 70 2.09 -7.95 11.15
C LEU A 70 0.70 -7.31 11.27
N LEU A 71 0.33 -6.76 12.44
CA LEU A 71 -0.95 -6.08 12.64
C LEU A 71 -1.09 -4.85 11.74
N VAL A 72 -0.03 -4.06 11.57
CA VAL A 72 0.00 -2.95 10.61
C VAL A 72 -0.21 -3.45 9.18
N GLY A 73 0.44 -4.56 8.82
CA GLY A 73 0.27 -5.21 7.51
C GLY A 73 -1.15 -5.69 7.26
N ILE A 74 -1.79 -6.31 8.26
CA ILE A 74 -3.19 -6.75 8.19
C ILE A 74 -4.11 -5.55 8.00
N LEU A 75 -3.90 -4.47 8.77
CA LEU A 75 -4.70 -3.25 8.63
C LEU A 75 -4.54 -2.63 7.24
N ALA A 76 -3.30 -2.56 6.72
CA ALA A 76 -3.04 -2.08 5.37
C ALA A 76 -3.72 -2.97 4.30
N GLY A 77 -3.66 -4.29 4.46
CA GLY A 77 -4.36 -5.24 3.60
C GLY A 77 -5.88 -5.06 3.64
N ALA A 78 -6.46 -4.86 4.83
CA ALA A 78 -7.87 -4.57 5.00
C ALA A 78 -8.28 -3.25 4.32
N VAL A 79 -7.45 -2.21 4.43
CA VAL A 79 -7.67 -0.93 3.73
C VAL A 79 -7.58 -1.13 2.21
N PHE A 80 -6.63 -1.90 1.71
CA PHE A 80 -6.52 -2.24 0.29
C PHE A 80 -7.80 -2.93 -0.22
N VAL A 81 -8.22 -4.00 0.44
CA VAL A 81 -9.43 -4.76 0.06
C VAL A 81 -10.68 -3.88 0.16
N GLY A 82 -10.83 -3.15 1.27
CA GLY A 82 -11.97 -2.26 1.50
C GLY A 82 -12.10 -1.17 0.44
N THR A 83 -10.99 -0.54 0.06
CA THR A 83 -11.00 0.52 -0.98
C THR A 83 -11.25 0.00 -2.38
N ILE A 84 -10.89 -1.25 -2.68
CA ILE A 84 -11.24 -1.92 -3.95
C ILE A 84 -12.75 -2.19 -4.02
N ILE A 85 -13.34 -2.72 -2.95
CA ILE A 85 -14.75 -3.13 -2.90
C ILE A 85 -15.70 -1.94 -2.78
N ILE A 86 -15.46 -1.06 -1.81
CA ILE A 86 -16.37 0.04 -1.44
C ILE A 86 -16.05 1.31 -2.25
N GLY A 87 -14.90 1.32 -2.93
CA GLY A 87 -14.35 2.51 -3.56
C GLY A 87 -13.55 3.36 -2.58
N MET A 88 -12.88 4.38 -3.10
CA MET A 88 -11.94 5.17 -2.32
C MET A 88 -12.64 6.42 -1.71
N PRO A 89 -12.66 6.56 -0.37
CA PRO A 89 -13.21 7.73 0.28
C PRO A 89 -12.50 9.02 -0.12
N ARG A 90 -13.23 10.13 -0.18
CA ARG A 90 -12.69 11.46 -0.54
C ARG A 90 -11.51 11.88 0.32
N TRP A 91 -11.53 11.59 1.62
CA TRP A 91 -10.46 11.96 2.55
C TRP A 91 -9.16 11.18 2.34
N MET A 92 -9.22 9.99 1.72
CA MET A 92 -8.04 9.20 1.37
C MET A 92 -7.39 9.65 0.06
N LEU A 93 -8.12 10.39 -0.77
CA LEU A 93 -7.61 10.90 -2.03
C LEU A 93 -6.64 12.07 -1.80
N PRO A 94 -5.51 12.09 -2.52
CA PRO A 94 -4.55 13.17 -2.38
C PRO A 94 -5.16 14.51 -2.80
N ARG A 95 -4.70 15.60 -2.17
CA ARG A 95 -5.29 16.94 -2.33
C ARG A 95 -5.32 17.39 -3.80
N TRP A 96 -4.23 17.15 -4.53
CA TRP A 96 -4.13 17.51 -5.95
C TRP A 96 -5.22 16.81 -6.80
N TYR A 97 -5.52 15.53 -6.51
CA TYR A 97 -6.50 14.76 -7.26
C TYR A 97 -7.93 15.25 -7.02
N ARG A 98 -8.24 15.64 -5.77
CA ARG A 98 -9.53 16.24 -5.40
C ARG A 98 -9.79 17.55 -6.15
N VAL A 99 -8.78 18.43 -6.20
CA VAL A 99 -8.87 19.72 -6.89
C VAL A 99 -9.17 19.54 -8.38
N ILE A 100 -8.46 18.63 -9.06
CA ILE A 100 -8.64 18.39 -10.51
C ILE A 100 -10.02 17.80 -10.83
N ARG A 101 -10.50 16.85 -10.02
CA ARG A 101 -11.78 16.16 -10.26
C ARG A 101 -13.01 16.94 -9.79
N GLY A 102 -12.84 18.15 -9.22
CA GLY A 102 -13.94 18.92 -8.64
C GLY A 102 -14.69 18.17 -7.54
N ARG A 103 -14.01 17.25 -6.84
CA ARG A 103 -14.60 16.35 -5.84
C ARG A 103 -14.13 16.70 -4.43
#